data_AF-A0A3D4R671-F1
#
_entry.id   AF-A0A3D4R671-F1
#
_cell.length_a   1.000
_cell.length_b   1.000
_cell.length_c   1.000
_cell.angle_alpha   90.00
_cell.angle_beta   90.00
_cell.angle_gamma   90.00
#
_symmetry.space_group_name_H-M   'P 1'
#
loop_
_entity.id
_entity.type
_entity.pdbx_description
1 polymer ?
#
loop_
_entity_poly.entity_id
_entity_poly.type
_entity_poly.pdbx_seq_one_letter_code
_entity_poly.pdbx_strand_id
1 'polypeptide(L)'
;NMGSIGIDLARWVKKGLLKFHSARPSLYGLEMHLVTFHKVIDAFKPQVFVVDPISNLSAAGTQSEVKSILTRLIDHLKMKNITTYLTDLNHFGSSLEHTSEEISSLIDTWLLLRDIELKGERNRGLYILKSRGMAHSNQIQEFLLTNKGIDLIDIYTGSGEVLTGSARAAQEAGEKASELASRREAER
;
A
#
# COMPACT_ATOMS: atom_id res chain seq x y z
N ASN A 1 5.78 10.80 -12.99
CA ASN A 1 6.39 9.91 -14.01
C ASN A 1 7.21 8.88 -13.26
N MET A 2 6.98 7.57 -13.44
CA MET A 2 7.72 6.51 -12.72
C MET A 2 9.22 6.43 -13.07
N GLY A 3 9.63 7.07 -14.18
CA GLY A 3 11.04 7.23 -14.52
C GLY A 3 11.84 8.04 -13.48
N SER A 4 11.21 8.90 -12.67
CA SER A 4 11.91 9.67 -11.63
C SER A 4 12.42 8.81 -10.48
N ILE A 5 11.90 7.58 -10.34
CA ILE A 5 12.34 6.60 -9.34
C ILE A 5 13.03 5.39 -9.98
N GLY A 6 13.47 5.52 -11.23
CA GLY A 6 14.19 4.47 -11.96
C GLY A 6 13.30 3.35 -12.52
N ILE A 7 11.97 3.49 -12.50
CA ILE A 7 11.05 2.47 -13.01
C ILE A 7 10.58 2.84 -14.43
N ASP A 8 11.14 2.16 -15.43
CA ASP A 8 10.66 2.25 -16.81
C ASP A 8 9.48 1.30 -17.03
N LEU A 9 8.26 1.85 -17.01
CA LEU A 9 7.04 1.11 -17.35
C LEU A 9 6.80 1.02 -18.87
N ALA A 10 7.36 1.94 -19.65
CA ALA A 10 7.12 2.01 -21.09
C ALA A 10 7.67 0.78 -21.82
N ARG A 11 8.82 0.23 -21.38
CA ARG A 11 9.34 -1.05 -21.88
C ARG A 11 8.34 -2.21 -21.76
N TRP A 12 7.55 -2.25 -20.68
CA TRP A 12 6.60 -3.35 -20.44
C TRP A 12 5.33 -3.18 -21.27
N VAL A 13 4.91 -1.93 -21.50
CA VAL A 13 3.82 -1.62 -22.44
C VAL A 13 4.22 -2.02 -23.86
N LYS A 14 5.43 -1.67 -24.31
CA LYS A 14 5.93 -2.04 -25.65
C LYS A 14 6.02 -3.55 -25.85
N LYS A 15 6.30 -4.31 -24.79
CA LYS A 15 6.34 -5.78 -24.80
C LYS A 15 4.95 -6.43 -24.69
N GLY A 16 3.89 -5.65 -24.52
CA GLY A 16 2.54 -6.18 -24.31
C GLY A 16 2.34 -6.86 -22.95
N LEU A 17 3.24 -6.66 -21.99
CA LEU A 17 3.19 -7.26 -20.64
C LEU A 17 2.51 -6.35 -19.62
N LEU A 18 2.31 -5.08 -19.94
CA LEU A 18 1.60 -4.11 -19.11
C LEU A 18 0.59 -3.36 -19.98
N LYS A 19 -0.64 -3.26 -19.49
CA LYS A 19 -1.70 -2.47 -20.14
C LYS A 19 -2.32 -1.52 -19.13
N PHE A 20 -2.31 -0.24 -19.44
CA PHE A 20 -3.04 0.77 -18.68
C PHE A 20 -4.46 0.88 -19.22
N HIS A 21 -5.43 0.95 -18.30
CA HIS A 21 -6.79 1.32 -18.61
C HIS A 21 -7.17 2.50 -17.71
N SER A 22 -7.38 3.67 -18.31
CA SER A 22 -7.77 4.87 -17.57
C SER A 22 -9.19 5.25 -17.94
N ALA A 23 -10.06 5.33 -16.93
CA ALA A 23 -11.42 5.82 -17.08
C ALA A 23 -11.73 6.72 -15.89
N ARG A 24 -12.47 7.81 -16.15
CA ARG A 24 -12.99 8.63 -15.05
C ARG A 24 -14.12 7.86 -14.37
N PRO A 25 -14.22 7.86 -13.03
CA PRO A 25 -15.33 7.22 -12.34
C PRO A 25 -16.69 7.75 -12.79
N SER A 26 -16.78 9.05 -13.07
CA SER A 26 -17.98 9.72 -13.56
C SER A 26 -18.34 9.42 -15.01
N LEU A 27 -17.49 8.71 -15.76
CA LEU A 27 -17.74 8.43 -17.18
C LEU A 27 -18.90 7.44 -17.37
N TYR A 28 -19.07 6.52 -16.43
CA TYR A 28 -20.05 5.44 -16.49
C TYR A 28 -20.67 5.17 -15.12
N GLY A 29 -21.86 4.56 -15.12
CA GLY A 29 -22.40 3.94 -13.90
C GLY A 29 -21.58 2.70 -13.50
N LEU A 30 -21.74 2.26 -12.25
CA LEU A 30 -20.94 1.18 -11.68
C LEU A 30 -21.00 -0.15 -12.47
N GLU A 31 -22.17 -0.54 -12.98
CA GLU A 31 -22.30 -1.76 -13.81
C GLU A 31 -21.49 -1.67 -15.11
N MET A 32 -21.45 -0.49 -15.73
CA MET A 32 -20.66 -0.29 -16.95
C MET A 32 -19.15 -0.31 -16.68
N HIS A 33 -18.71 0.16 -15.50
CA HIS A 33 -17.33 -0.06 -15.04
C HIS A 33 -17.04 -1.55 -14.86
N LEU A 34 -17.94 -2.32 -14.25
CA LEU A 34 -17.78 -3.77 -14.09
C LEU A 34 -17.69 -4.51 -15.42
N VAL A 35 -18.57 -4.20 -16.37
CA VAL A 35 -18.50 -4.74 -17.75
C VAL A 35 -17.15 -4.40 -18.40
N THR A 36 -16.66 -3.18 -18.18
CA THR A 36 -15.36 -2.74 -18.71
C THR A 36 -14.22 -3.53 -18.09
N PHE A 37 -14.23 -3.76 -16.77
CA PHE A 37 -13.25 -4.62 -16.10
C PHE A 37 -13.25 -6.03 -16.69
N HIS A 38 -14.41 -6.68 -16.82
CA HIS A 38 -14.50 -8.01 -17.42
C HIS A 38 -13.91 -8.04 -18.84
N LYS A 39 -14.27 -7.08 -19.69
CA LYS A 39 -13.73 -6.99 -21.06
C LYS A 39 -12.20 -6.86 -21.06
N VAL A 40 -11.64 -6.01 -20.20
CA VAL A 40 -10.18 -5.82 -20.12
C VAL A 40 -9.48 -7.06 -19.59
N ILE A 41 -10.03 -7.70 -18.55
CA ILE A 41 -9.49 -8.91 -17.93
C ILE A 41 -9.52 -10.08 -18.92
N ASP A 42 -10.64 -10.31 -19.61
CA ASP A 42 -10.78 -11.43 -20.54
C ASP A 42 -9.94 -11.25 -21.81
N ALA A 43 -9.78 -10.01 -22.28
CA ALA A 43 -8.95 -9.71 -23.45
C ALA A 43 -7.45 -9.80 -23.14
N PHE A 44 -7.00 -9.31 -21.98
CA PHE A 44 -5.58 -9.25 -21.63
C PHE A 44 -5.08 -10.48 -20.88
N LYS A 45 -5.95 -11.17 -20.13
CA LYS A 45 -5.65 -12.32 -19.27
C LYS A 45 -4.45 -12.07 -18.33
N PRO A 46 -4.51 -11.02 -17.48
CA PRO A 46 -3.40 -10.66 -16.62
C PRO A 46 -3.13 -11.72 -15.55
N GLN A 47 -1.86 -11.83 -15.12
CA GLN A 47 -1.50 -12.48 -13.85
C GLN A 47 -1.72 -11.55 -12.66
N VAL A 48 -1.59 -10.23 -12.86
CA VAL A 48 -1.78 -9.20 -11.85
C VAL A 48 -2.74 -8.12 -12.35
N PHE A 49 -3.73 -7.78 -11.53
CA PHE A 49 -4.70 -6.71 -11.80
C PHE A 49 -4.63 -5.64 -10.72
N VAL A 50 -4.52 -4.37 -11.12
CA VAL A 50 -4.39 -3.24 -10.20
C VAL A 50 -5.51 -2.25 -10.45
N VAL A 51 -6.24 -1.86 -9.40
CA VAL A 51 -7.24 -0.80 -9.44
C VAL A 51 -6.80 0.34 -8.54
N ASP A 52 -6.62 1.52 -9.14
CA ASP A 52 -6.05 2.69 -8.45
C ASP A 52 -6.85 3.98 -8.72
N PRO A 53 -7.62 4.52 -7.75
CA PRO A 53 -8.11 3.87 -6.53
C PRO A 53 -9.57 3.41 -6.64
N ILE A 54 -9.96 2.44 -5.82
CA ILE A 54 -11.35 1.99 -5.67
C ILE A 54 -12.21 3.02 -4.94
N SER A 55 -11.62 3.88 -4.10
CA SER A 55 -12.32 4.95 -3.38
C SER A 55 -13.09 5.88 -4.30
N ASN A 56 -12.56 6.08 -5.51
CA ASN A 56 -13.16 6.93 -6.53
C ASN A 56 -14.48 6.38 -7.09
N LEU A 57 -14.78 5.08 -6.92
CA LEU A 57 -16.06 4.49 -7.33
C LEU A 57 -17.23 4.97 -6.46
N SER A 58 -16.97 5.49 -5.26
CA SER A 58 -17.99 6.11 -4.40
C SER A 58 -18.66 7.33 -5.06
N ALA A 59 -18.01 7.98 -6.02
CA ALA A 59 -18.61 9.06 -6.78
C ALA A 59 -19.65 8.59 -7.82
N ALA A 60 -19.70 7.28 -8.11
CA ALA A 60 -20.55 6.69 -9.14
C ALA A 60 -21.76 5.89 -8.59
N GLY A 61 -21.91 5.78 -7.26
CA GLY A 61 -23.03 5.12 -6.61
C GLY A 61 -22.94 5.08 -5.09
N THR A 62 -23.90 4.42 -4.45
CA THR A 62 -23.95 4.24 -2.99
C THR A 62 -22.90 3.25 -2.50
N GLN A 63 -22.58 3.27 -1.20
CA GLN A 63 -21.60 2.34 -0.60
C GLN A 63 -21.98 0.86 -0.82
N SER A 64 -23.27 0.52 -0.69
CA SER A 64 -23.76 -0.85 -0.93
C SER A 64 -23.59 -1.29 -2.38
N GLU A 65 -23.86 -0.40 -3.34
CA GLU A 65 -23.65 -0.69 -4.76
C GLU A 65 -22.17 -0.87 -5.09
N VAL A 66 -21.30 0.00 -4.55
CA VAL A 66 -19.85 -0.13 -4.72
C VAL A 66 -19.37 -1.46 -4.14
N LYS A 67 -19.79 -1.82 -2.93
CA LYS A 67 -19.47 -3.10 -2.30
C LYS A 67 -19.92 -4.28 -3.15
N SER A 68 -21.16 -4.27 -3.64
CA SER A 68 -21.70 -5.32 -4.51
C SER A 68 -20.86 -5.53 -5.77
N ILE A 69 -20.46 -4.44 -6.42
CA ILE A 69 -19.63 -4.46 -7.64
C ILE A 69 -18.22 -4.95 -7.34
N LEU A 70 -17.60 -4.48 -6.24
CA LEU A 70 -16.28 -4.94 -5.82
C LEU A 70 -16.30 -6.43 -5.47
N THR A 71 -17.32 -6.94 -4.78
CA THR A 71 -17.48 -8.38 -4.51
C THR A 71 -17.48 -9.18 -5.81
N ARG A 72 -18.32 -8.79 -6.78
CA ARG A 72 -18.42 -9.47 -8.09
C ARG A 72 -17.09 -9.43 -8.85
N LEU A 73 -16.39 -8.30 -8.82
CA LEU A 73 -15.09 -8.15 -9.45
C LEU A 73 -14.02 -9.04 -8.79
N ILE A 74 -13.94 -9.01 -7.46
CA ILE A 74 -12.97 -9.79 -6.67
C ILE A 74 -13.21 -11.28 -6.86
N ASP A 75 -14.47 -11.73 -6.78
CA ASP A 75 -14.82 -13.14 -7.00
C ASP A 75 -14.41 -13.60 -8.40
N HIS A 76 -14.67 -12.78 -9.42
CA HIS A 76 -14.26 -13.09 -10.79
C HIS A 76 -12.73 -13.20 -10.95
N LEU A 77 -11.97 -12.29 -10.33
CA LEU A 77 -10.51 -12.31 -10.34
C LEU A 77 -9.97 -13.53 -9.59
N LYS A 78 -10.55 -13.87 -8.43
CA LYS A 78 -10.21 -15.06 -7.63
C LYS A 78 -10.48 -16.35 -8.40
N MET A 79 -11.63 -16.48 -9.05
CA MET A 79 -11.97 -17.65 -9.89
C MET A 79 -10.97 -17.87 -11.03
N LYS A 80 -10.32 -16.80 -11.51
CA LYS A 80 -9.30 -16.84 -12.56
C LYS A 80 -7.87 -16.93 -12.01
N ASN A 81 -7.68 -17.03 -10.69
CA ASN A 81 -6.37 -17.02 -10.02
C ASN A 81 -5.52 -15.79 -10.35
N ILE A 82 -6.14 -14.60 -10.42
CA ILE A 82 -5.45 -13.34 -10.71
C ILE A 82 -5.10 -12.63 -9.41
N THR A 83 -3.82 -12.34 -9.18
CA THR A 83 -3.37 -11.54 -8.04
C THR A 83 -3.88 -10.11 -8.19
N THR A 84 -4.57 -9.59 -7.19
CA THR A 84 -5.26 -8.30 -7.30
C THR A 84 -4.78 -7.31 -6.23
N TYR A 85 -4.46 -6.09 -6.67
CA TYR A 85 -4.15 -4.96 -5.79
C TYR A 85 -5.22 -3.88 -5.96
N LEU A 86 -5.77 -3.43 -4.84
CA LEU A 86 -6.75 -2.33 -4.79
C LEU A 86 -6.16 -1.24 -3.90
N THR A 87 -6.15 0.01 -4.37
CA THR A 87 -5.77 1.15 -3.52
C THR A 87 -7.02 1.90 -3.08
N ASP A 88 -7.02 2.36 -1.83
CA ASP A 88 -8.13 3.09 -1.23
C ASP A 88 -7.59 4.35 -0.54
N LEU A 89 -8.12 5.50 -0.94
CA LEU A 89 -7.72 6.82 -0.42
C LEU A 89 -8.66 7.22 0.72
N ASN A 90 -8.57 6.51 1.85
CA ASN A 90 -9.31 6.89 3.05
C ASN A 90 -8.77 8.21 3.63
N HIS A 91 -9.67 9.14 3.95
CA HIS A 91 -9.31 10.42 4.55
C HIS A 91 -9.05 10.25 6.05
N PHE A 92 -7.89 10.73 6.51
CA PHE A 92 -7.53 10.80 7.92
C PHE A 92 -8.56 11.64 8.70
N GLY A 93 -9.20 11.08 9.74
CA GLY A 93 -9.90 11.87 10.77
C GLY A 93 -11.27 11.35 11.22
N SER A 94 -12.02 10.64 10.38
CA SER A 94 -13.18 9.85 10.81
C SER A 94 -12.73 8.42 11.02
N SER A 95 -13.14 7.80 12.13
CA SER A 95 -12.79 6.43 12.52
C SER A 95 -12.45 5.56 11.31
N LEU A 96 -11.17 5.18 11.24
CA LEU A 96 -10.61 4.19 10.31
C LEU A 96 -11.40 2.88 10.27
N GLU A 97 -12.39 2.71 11.13
CA GLU A 97 -13.17 1.51 11.40
C GLU A 97 -14.49 1.46 10.61
N HIS A 98 -15.19 2.58 10.33
CA HIS A 98 -16.58 2.47 9.83
C HIS A 98 -16.73 2.34 8.31
N THR A 99 -15.90 3.00 7.50
CA THR A 99 -15.96 2.85 6.02
C THR A 99 -15.09 1.69 5.51
N SER A 100 -14.12 1.25 6.31
CA SER A 100 -13.16 0.21 5.96
C SER A 100 -13.66 -1.21 6.26
N GLU A 101 -14.52 -1.41 7.26
CA GLU A 101 -14.98 -2.74 7.69
C GLU A 101 -15.63 -3.52 6.55
N GLU A 102 -16.47 -2.87 5.74
CA GLU A 102 -17.22 -3.51 4.68
C GLU A 102 -16.34 -4.03 3.53
N ILE A 103 -15.41 -3.20 3.05
CA ILE A 103 -14.44 -3.57 2.02
C ILE A 103 -13.40 -4.54 2.61
N SER A 104 -13.10 -4.39 3.91
CA SER A 104 -12.13 -5.28 4.56
C SER A 104 -12.59 -6.72 4.42
N SER A 105 -13.86 -7.04 4.64
CA SER A 105 -14.36 -8.41 4.56
C SER A 105 -14.02 -9.12 3.23
N LEU A 106 -13.93 -8.35 2.13
CA LEU A 106 -13.67 -8.83 0.77
C LEU A 106 -12.20 -9.13 0.48
N ILE A 107 -11.26 -8.50 1.20
CA ILE A 107 -9.82 -8.63 0.93
C ILE A 107 -9.13 -9.61 1.88
N ASP A 108 -8.14 -10.33 1.36
CA ASP A 108 -7.38 -11.32 2.12
C ASP A 108 -6.22 -10.68 2.91
N THR A 109 -5.55 -9.69 2.33
CA THR A 109 -4.44 -8.94 2.94
C THR A 109 -4.75 -7.45 2.92
N TRP A 110 -4.58 -6.78 4.06
CA TRP A 110 -4.78 -5.33 4.22
C TRP A 110 -3.47 -4.66 4.60
N LEU A 111 -2.94 -3.84 3.69
CA LEU A 111 -1.77 -3.00 3.92
C LEU A 111 -2.23 -1.58 4.24
N LEU A 112 -1.81 -1.05 5.39
CA LEU A 112 -2.15 0.29 5.84
C LEU A 112 -0.92 1.19 5.73
N LEU A 113 -1.06 2.28 4.99
CA LEU A 113 -0.09 3.38 4.96
C LEU A 113 -0.63 4.50 5.85
N ARG A 114 0.20 5.02 6.75
CA ARG A 114 -0.19 6.09 7.66
C ARG A 114 0.90 7.14 7.82
N ASP A 115 0.50 8.39 7.99
CA ASP A 115 1.38 9.42 8.47
C ASP A 115 1.55 9.31 9.99
N ILE A 116 2.77 9.49 10.47
CA ILE A 116 3.15 9.46 11.88
C ILE A 116 3.79 10.81 12.18
N GLU A 117 3.11 11.64 12.95
CA GLU A 117 3.63 12.93 13.39
C GLU A 117 4.30 12.77 14.75
N LEU A 118 5.61 13.01 14.81
CA LEU A 118 6.40 12.91 16.04
C LEU A 118 7.44 14.03 16.06
N LYS A 119 7.49 14.79 17.17
CA LYS A 119 8.49 15.85 17.41
C LYS A 119 8.61 16.88 16.27
N GLY A 120 7.50 17.20 15.60
CA GLY A 120 7.47 18.17 14.49
C GLY A 120 7.87 17.60 13.13
N GLU A 121 8.13 16.29 13.04
CA GLU A 121 8.37 15.58 11.78
C GLU A 121 7.16 14.74 11.38
N ARG A 122 6.95 14.61 10.08
CA ARG A 122 5.92 13.73 9.50
C ARG A 122 6.60 12.56 8.80
N ASN A 123 6.61 11.43 9.50
CA ASN A 123 7.13 10.16 9.00
C ASN A 123 6.01 9.34 8.35
N ARG A 124 6.36 8.35 7.53
CA ARG A 124 5.39 7.44 6.92
C ARG A 124 5.59 6.04 7.44
N GLY A 125 4.52 5.41 7.90
CA GLY A 125 4.49 4.04 8.38
C GLY A 125 3.71 3.12 7.45
N LEU A 126 4.21 1.91 7.26
CA LEU A 126 3.52 0.77 6.66
C LEU A 126 3.22 -0.27 7.75
N TYR A 127 2.00 -0.78 7.77
CA TYR A 127 1.57 -1.82 8.69
C TYR A 127 0.66 -2.84 7.99
N ILE A 128 0.80 -4.11 8.34
CA ILE A 128 -0.09 -5.18 7.86
C ILE A 128 -1.22 -5.34 8.88
N LEU A 129 -2.40 -4.83 8.56
CA LEU A 129 -3.56 -4.92 9.45
C LEU A 129 -4.12 -6.35 9.50
N LYS A 130 -4.03 -7.07 8.38
CA LYS A 130 -4.36 -8.49 8.32
C LYS A 130 -3.69 -9.16 7.13
N SER A 131 -3.47 -10.47 7.25
CA SER A 131 -3.16 -11.35 6.13
C SER A 131 -3.76 -12.74 6.40
N ARG A 132 -4.76 -13.14 5.63
CA ARG A 132 -5.40 -14.45 5.77
C ARG A 132 -4.49 -15.55 5.23
N GLY A 133 -4.31 -16.62 6.00
CA GLY A 133 -3.53 -17.79 5.59
C GLY A 133 -2.00 -17.62 5.67
N MET A 134 -1.51 -16.50 6.20
CA MET A 134 -0.07 -16.24 6.34
C MET A 134 0.25 -15.52 7.65
N ALA A 135 1.35 -15.90 8.30
CA ALA A 135 1.91 -15.10 9.40
C ALA A 135 2.36 -13.73 8.87
N HIS A 136 2.18 -12.68 9.67
CA HIS A 136 2.58 -11.32 9.33
C HIS A 136 3.11 -10.59 10.57
N SER A 137 3.88 -9.53 10.34
CA SER A 137 4.41 -8.69 11.41
C SER A 137 3.31 -7.85 12.04
N ASN A 138 3.33 -7.75 13.38
CA ASN A 138 2.49 -6.84 14.13
C ASN A 138 3.13 -5.44 14.31
N GLN A 139 4.28 -5.22 13.69
CA GLN A 139 5.06 -3.99 13.85
C GLN A 139 4.80 -3.02 12.70
N ILE A 140 4.94 -1.74 13.00
CA ILE A 140 4.80 -0.64 12.04
C ILE A 140 6.20 -0.28 11.54
N GLN A 141 6.44 -0.45 10.24
CA GLN A 141 7.71 -0.10 9.62
C GLN A 141 7.67 1.30 9.04
N GLU A 142 8.70 2.09 9.34
CA GLU A 142 8.92 3.35 8.63
C GLU A 142 9.33 3.05 7.18
N PHE A 143 8.85 3.86 6.23
CA PHE A 143 9.31 3.80 4.85
C PHE A 143 9.67 5.18 4.30
N LEU A 144 10.72 5.21 3.49
CA LEU A 144 11.20 6.41 2.82
C LEU A 144 10.87 6.35 1.33
N LEU A 145 10.53 7.51 0.77
CA LEU A 145 10.44 7.68 -0.69
C LEU A 145 11.76 8.25 -1.19
N THR A 146 12.47 7.43 -1.96
CA THR A 146 13.79 7.77 -2.50
C THR A 146 13.72 7.90 -4.02
N ASN A 147 14.81 8.34 -4.64
CA ASN A 147 14.98 8.31 -6.10
C ASN A 147 15.10 6.87 -6.67
N LYS A 148 15.07 5.84 -5.81
CA LYS A 148 15.04 4.43 -6.20
C LYS A 148 13.71 3.75 -5.88
N GLY A 149 12.71 4.51 -5.40
CA GLY A 149 11.41 3.99 -4.99
C GLY A 149 11.23 3.96 -3.47
N ILE A 150 10.48 2.97 -2.99
CA ILE A 150 10.16 2.79 -1.57
C ILE A 150 11.30 2.03 -0.89
N ASP A 151 11.81 2.57 0.21
CA ASP A 151 12.81 1.92 1.06
C ASP A 151 12.18 1.65 2.44
N LEU A 152 12.19 0.39 2.89
CA LEU A 152 11.65 -0.01 4.19
C LEU A 152 12.77 0.03 5.22
N ILE A 153 12.55 0.79 6.29
CA ILE A 153 13.54 0.96 7.34
C ILE A 153 13.36 -0.14 8.38
N ASP A 154 14.47 -0.72 8.81
CA ASP A 154 14.47 -1.71 9.89
C ASP A 154 13.90 -1.12 11.18
N ILE A 155 13.15 -1.94 11.88
CA ILE A 155 12.45 -1.51 13.08
C ILE A 155 13.47 -1.41 14.20
N TYR A 156 13.63 -0.19 14.70
CA TYR A 156 14.48 0.06 15.85
C TYR A 156 13.65 -0.01 17.13
N THR A 157 13.80 -1.09 17.88
CA THR A 157 13.17 -1.28 19.20
C THR A 157 14.15 -0.92 20.32
N GLY A 158 14.51 0.36 20.45
CA GLY A 158 15.28 0.82 21.61
C GLY A 158 14.37 1.12 22.79
N SER A 159 14.69 0.58 23.97
CA SER A 159 14.02 0.85 25.26
C SER A 159 12.50 0.56 25.37
N GLY A 160 11.89 -0.09 24.37
CA GLY A 160 10.47 -0.49 24.40
C GLY A 160 9.50 0.46 23.68
N GLU A 161 9.99 1.57 23.12
CA GLU A 161 9.21 2.47 22.26
C GLU A 161 9.57 2.26 20.78
N VAL A 162 8.58 2.27 19.89
CA VAL A 162 8.81 2.25 18.44
C VAL A 162 9.25 3.64 18.01
N LEU A 163 10.54 3.82 17.75
CA LEU A 163 11.12 5.10 17.32
C LEU A 163 11.07 5.21 15.79
N THR A 164 10.76 6.40 15.27
CA THR A 164 10.75 6.73 13.83
C THR A 164 11.45 8.07 13.57
N GLY A 165 11.93 8.29 12.34
CA GLY A 165 12.53 9.57 11.91
C GLY A 165 13.75 10.00 12.71
N SER A 166 13.84 11.28 13.07
CA SER A 166 14.96 11.87 13.83
C SER A 166 15.20 11.20 15.19
N ALA A 167 14.14 10.75 15.87
CA ALA A 167 14.27 10.10 17.16
C ALA A 167 15.04 8.77 17.06
N ARG A 168 14.80 8.01 15.99
CA ARG A 168 15.57 6.80 15.67
C ARG A 168 17.01 7.15 15.30
N ALA A 169 17.22 8.11 14.40
CA ALA A 169 18.55 8.49 13.93
C ALA A 169 19.47 8.98 15.07
N ALA A 170 18.92 9.77 16.01
CA ALA A 170 19.65 10.24 17.19
C ALA A 170 20.09 9.08 18.10
N GLN A 171 19.21 8.09 18.30
CA GLN A 171 19.51 6.93 19.13
C GLN A 171 20.56 6.02 18.48
N GLU A 172 20.43 5.71 17.18
CA GLU A 172 21.43 4.94 16.43
C GLU A 172 22.82 5.60 16.44
N ALA A 173 22.85 6.94 16.33
CA ALA A 173 24.10 7.70 16.40
C ALA A 173 24.72 7.63 17.81
N GLY A 174 23.91 7.71 18.87
CA GLY A 174 24.35 7.56 20.25
C GLY A 174 24.93 6.18 20.55
N GLU A 175 24.28 5.11 20.09
CA GLU A 175 24.76 3.74 20.26
C GLU A 175 26.06 3.49 19.51
N LYS A 176 26.15 3.89 18.23
CA LYS A 176 27.39 3.78 17.46
C LYS A 176 28.54 4.54 18.11
N ALA A 177 28.28 5.72 18.67
CA ALA A 177 29.29 6.50 19.38
C ALA A 177 29.75 5.79 20.67
N SER A 178 28.82 5.19 21.41
CA SER A 178 29.12 4.39 22.61
C SER A 178 29.95 3.14 22.28
N GLU A 179 29.57 2.38 21.26
CA GLU A 179 30.32 1.19 20.80
C GLU A 179 31.73 1.54 20.34
N LEU A 180 31.90 2.65 19.61
CA LEU A 180 33.20 3.17 19.19
C LEU A 180 34.07 3.59 20.38
N ALA A 181 33.47 4.19 21.41
CA ALA A 181 34.17 4.54 22.64
C ALA A 181 34.63 3.28 23.40
N SER A 182 33.75 2.30 23.58
CA SER A 182 34.08 1.03 24.25
C SER A 182 35.14 0.23 23.50
N ARG A 183 35.13 0.21 22.15
CA ARG A 183 36.21 -0.41 21.36
C ARG A 183 37.56 0.28 21.55
N ARG A 184 37.58 1.62 21.55
CA ARG A 184 38.82 2.39 21.77
C ARG A 184 39.39 2.22 23.17
N GLU A 185 38.55 2.01 24.18
CA GLU A 185 38.98 1.68 25.54
C GLU A 185 39.50 0.24 25.65
N ALA A 186 38.92 -0.73 24.93
CA ALA A 186 39.39 -2.11 24.90
C ALA A 186 40.69 -2.32 24.12
N GLU A 187 41.04 -1.40 23.21
CA GLU A 187 42.30 -1.41 22.44
C GLU A 187 43.47 -0.68 23.12
N ARG A 188 43.25 -0.09 24.31
CA ARG A 188 44.28 0.53 25.15
C ARG A 188 44.76 -0.41 26.25
#